data_AF-A0A1L5FDZ5-F1
#
_entry.id   AF-A0A1L5FDZ5-F1
#
_cell.length_a   1.000
_cell.length_b   1.000
_cell.length_c   1.000
_cell.angle_alpha   90.00
_cell.angle_beta   90.00
_cell.angle_gamma   90.00
#
_symmetry.space_group_name_H-M   'P 1'
#
loop_
_entity.id
_entity.type
_entity.pdbx_description
1 polymer ?
#
loop_
_entity_poly.entity_id
_entity_poly.type
_entity_poly.pdbx_seq_one_letter_code
_entity_poly.pdbx_strand_id
1 'polypeptide(L)'
;MKKIIHIKNNYIIQLIILLAIGTILLNTLFVYPVIGKCDNGDFGRLLLYGGLWDLSTTYEGIYDRFVHLNYIISKSHMFIFFGKNWVSGSILLKLAVFISLLLHQFDNRLFNIRYLAFVYSVIFLWGIFLIVNFKRLSTLLKAAVGICIILFFTDTSYISYFNSFYGEAGTIVFFFLNIGTYLNLITKEKPLIRHFVYFFIASAGFLTSKAQELPLLVFMLIIYAGLFIYYKEKNYRKCIIIGSLLVTILCSASYISLTDRMNQNNIYQSVFLGVLRGSSSPEKDLEELGVDKKFMVFYGKSFYNRHSGHDPVGEEMLREFYPKVSPMKILFFYIKHPSRLWEKIVESAEGAYAFKTPGPWNFAKGQYDPNKAVNTFRTNLVNNYPKIHRNIFVFILFSLIYFTITLIYFIKNKNRDLRLLILMLLFILVSGASQFILPVIGSGHGDFGKHLFLLNLCYDIMVVIALVWLVHIISKIIRKNKLLDLIRK
;
A
#
# COMPACT_ATOMS: atom_id res chain seq x y z
N MET A 1 22.60 18.22 26.84
CA MET A 1 23.45 18.94 25.86
C MET A 1 24.26 18.01 24.93
N LYS A 2 25.12 17.11 25.42
CA LYS A 2 25.96 16.21 24.57
C LYS A 2 25.19 15.33 23.56
N LYS A 3 24.06 14.72 23.95
CA LYS A 3 23.20 13.93 23.04
C LYS A 3 22.59 14.76 21.90
N ILE A 4 22.16 15.99 22.20
CA ILE A 4 21.59 16.92 21.21
C ILE A 4 22.65 17.36 20.20
N ILE A 5 23.88 17.65 20.67
CA ILE A 5 25.03 17.96 19.80
C ILE A 5 25.38 16.76 18.90
N HIS A 6 25.36 15.54 19.43
CA HIS A 6 25.60 14.32 18.63
C HIS A 6 24.54 14.09 17.55
N ILE A 7 23.26 14.31 17.86
CA ILE A 7 22.18 14.20 16.87
C ILE A 7 22.33 15.28 15.78
N LYS A 8 22.57 16.54 16.19
CA LYS A 8 22.79 17.67 15.28
C LYS A 8 23.95 17.40 14.31
N ASN A 9 25.05 16.81 14.79
CA ASN A 9 26.23 16.57 13.97
C ASN A 9 26.08 15.40 12.99
N ASN A 10 25.23 14.41 13.28
CA ASN A 10 25.14 13.17 12.50
C ASN A 10 23.85 12.99 11.68
N TYR A 11 22.79 13.71 12.03
CA TYR A 11 21.44 13.49 11.48
C TYR A 11 20.72 14.76 11.01
N ILE A 12 21.44 15.87 10.77
CA ILE A 12 20.80 17.16 10.45
C ILE A 12 19.88 17.12 9.22
N ILE A 13 20.31 16.44 8.15
CA ILE A 13 19.52 16.35 6.90
C ILE A 13 18.26 15.51 7.15
N GLN A 14 18.42 14.40 7.86
CA GLN A 14 17.32 13.52 8.25
C GLN A 14 16.29 14.32 9.07
N LEU A 15 16.75 15.10 10.06
CA LEU A 15 15.87 15.94 10.87
C LEU A 15 15.13 16.99 10.03
N ILE A 16 15.81 17.71 9.13
CA ILE A 16 15.17 18.71 8.26
C ILE A 16 14.07 18.07 7.42
N ILE A 17 14.36 16.92 6.80
CA ILE A 17 13.37 16.19 5.98
C ILE A 17 12.18 15.75 6.84
N LEU A 18 12.42 15.15 8.01
CA LEU A 18 11.35 14.69 8.89
C LEU A 18 10.52 15.84 9.45
N LEU A 19 11.12 17.01 9.75
CA LEU A 19 10.41 18.20 10.18
C LEU A 19 9.51 18.76 9.06
N ALA A 20 10.01 18.81 7.83
CA ALA A 20 9.21 19.23 6.67
C ALA A 20 8.01 18.29 6.46
N ILE A 21 8.24 16.98 6.45
CA ILE A 21 7.16 15.98 6.30
C ILE A 21 6.19 16.05 7.49
N GLY A 22 6.72 16.13 8.71
CA GLY A 22 5.91 16.26 9.93
C GLY A 22 5.02 17.49 9.90
N THR A 23 5.51 18.62 9.39
CA THR A 23 4.73 19.86 9.23
C THR A 23 3.57 19.67 8.24
N ILE A 24 3.82 19.01 7.10
CA ILE A 24 2.77 18.71 6.11
C ILE A 24 1.71 17.78 6.70
N LEU A 25 2.13 16.73 7.41
CA LEU A 25 1.23 15.79 8.08
C LEU A 25 0.39 16.49 9.15
N LEU A 26 1.01 17.32 10.00
CA LEU A 26 0.32 18.12 11.03
C LEU A 26 -0.76 19.02 10.41
N ASN A 27 -0.39 19.82 9.41
CA ASN A 27 -1.29 20.73 8.75
C ASN A 27 -2.46 20.00 8.04
N THR A 28 -2.19 18.88 7.37
CA THR A 28 -3.21 18.16 6.59
C THR A 28 -4.14 17.33 7.47
N LEU A 29 -3.58 16.60 8.45
CA LEU A 29 -4.29 15.54 9.17
C LEU A 29 -4.82 15.96 10.55
N PHE A 30 -4.31 17.05 11.13
CA PHE A 30 -4.62 17.41 12.53
C PHE A 30 -5.24 18.79 12.68
N VAL A 31 -4.75 19.77 11.91
CA VAL A 31 -5.22 21.16 11.93
C VAL A 31 -6.48 21.29 11.10
N TYR A 32 -7.51 21.94 11.66
CA TYR A 32 -8.76 22.18 10.96
C TYR A 32 -8.57 23.11 9.74
N PRO A 33 -9.32 22.90 8.65
CA PRO A 33 -10.23 21.77 8.45
C PRO A 33 -9.46 20.49 8.15
N VAL A 34 -9.81 19.39 8.82
CA VAL A 34 -9.06 18.13 8.76
C VAL A 34 -9.39 17.37 7.47
N ILE A 35 -8.35 16.84 6.81
CA ILE A 35 -8.53 16.04 5.60
C ILE A 35 -8.47 14.54 5.93
N GLY A 36 -9.41 13.79 5.36
CA GLY A 36 -9.50 12.34 5.43
C GLY A 36 -10.18 11.73 4.21
N LYS A 37 -10.66 10.50 4.36
CA LYS A 37 -11.51 9.83 3.36
C LYS A 37 -12.81 9.38 4.03
N CYS A 38 -13.94 9.60 3.37
CA CYS A 38 -15.25 9.14 3.84
C CYS A 38 -15.40 7.62 3.69
N ASP A 39 -16.30 7.02 4.46
CA ASP A 39 -16.61 5.60 4.35
C ASP A 39 -17.37 5.31 3.06
N ASN A 40 -16.93 4.28 2.34
CA ASN A 40 -17.62 3.74 1.17
C ASN A 40 -18.19 2.33 1.41
N GLY A 41 -18.24 1.89 2.68
CA GLY A 41 -18.69 0.56 3.10
C GLY A 41 -17.57 -0.41 3.48
N ASP A 42 -16.32 0.06 3.53
CA ASP A 42 -15.13 -0.78 3.69
C ASP A 42 -14.45 -0.62 5.08
N PHE A 43 -14.91 0.36 5.87
CA PHE A 43 -14.39 0.67 7.21
C PHE A 43 -14.66 -0.42 8.26
N GLY A 44 -15.79 -1.12 8.14
CA GLY A 44 -16.27 -2.07 9.16
C GLY A 44 -15.24 -3.13 9.57
N ARG A 45 -14.36 -3.53 8.65
CA ARG A 45 -13.28 -4.50 8.92
C ARG A 45 -12.34 -4.02 10.00
N LEU A 46 -11.93 -2.75 9.94
CA LEU A 46 -10.95 -2.20 10.86
C LEU A 46 -11.65 -1.66 12.13
N LEU A 47 -12.83 -1.03 11.99
CA LEU A 47 -13.66 -0.57 13.11
C LEU A 47 -13.88 -1.67 14.16
N LEU A 48 -14.19 -2.90 13.73
CA LEU A 48 -14.37 -4.07 14.59
C LEU A 48 -13.21 -4.25 15.59
N TYR A 49 -11.96 -4.15 15.10
CA TYR A 49 -10.78 -4.40 15.93
C TYR A 49 -10.43 -3.23 16.87
N GLY A 50 -10.88 -2.02 16.55
CA GLY A 50 -10.83 -0.90 17.49
C GLY A 50 -11.96 -0.92 18.51
N GLY A 51 -12.94 -1.81 18.34
CA GLY A 51 -14.21 -1.75 19.07
C GLY A 51 -14.95 -0.43 18.82
N LEU A 52 -14.89 0.08 17.58
CA LEU A 52 -15.43 1.38 17.22
C LEU A 52 -16.74 1.25 16.44
N TRP A 53 -17.62 2.22 16.64
CA TRP A 53 -18.90 2.35 15.94
C TRP A 53 -19.12 3.78 15.44
N ASP A 54 -19.84 3.92 14.34
CA ASP A 54 -20.30 5.21 13.86
C ASP A 54 -21.22 5.90 14.89
N LEU A 55 -21.23 7.24 14.86
CA LEU A 55 -22.15 8.02 15.68
C LEU A 55 -23.59 7.93 15.19
N SER A 56 -23.77 7.79 13.87
CA SER A 56 -25.08 7.58 13.25
C SER A 56 -25.42 6.09 13.23
N THR A 57 -26.70 5.78 13.42
CA THR A 57 -27.25 4.42 13.24
C THR A 57 -27.98 4.24 11.91
N THR A 58 -28.18 5.33 11.14
CA THR A 58 -28.87 5.30 9.84
C THR A 58 -27.88 5.16 8.69
N TYR A 59 -28.27 4.43 7.65
CA TYR A 59 -27.45 4.23 6.44
C TYR A 59 -27.02 5.57 5.82
N GLU A 60 -27.96 6.52 5.68
CA GLU A 60 -27.69 7.84 5.09
C GLU A 60 -26.72 8.67 5.93
N GLY A 61 -26.77 8.56 7.27
CA GLY A 61 -25.86 9.29 8.13
C GLY A 61 -24.45 8.69 8.17
N ILE A 62 -24.31 7.38 7.96
CA ILE A 62 -23.00 6.71 7.86
C ILE A 62 -22.37 6.99 6.49
N TYR A 63 -23.16 6.91 5.42
CA TYR A 63 -22.69 7.04 4.04
C TYR A 63 -23.06 8.40 3.42
N ASP A 64 -22.87 9.48 4.19
CA ASP A 64 -23.20 10.86 3.78
C ASP A 64 -22.16 11.50 2.85
N ARG A 65 -21.11 10.75 2.49
CA ARG A 65 -19.97 11.16 1.64
C ARG A 65 -19.06 12.21 2.27
N PHE A 66 -19.11 12.41 3.58
CA PHE A 66 -18.19 13.28 4.31
C PHE A 66 -17.29 12.50 5.26
N VAL A 67 -16.20 13.12 5.72
CA VAL A 67 -15.29 12.52 6.69
C VAL A 67 -15.89 12.63 8.09
N HIS A 68 -15.98 11.51 8.80
CA HIS A 68 -16.35 11.53 10.22
C HIS A 68 -15.08 11.52 11.07
N LEU A 69 -15.02 12.44 12.03
CA LEU A 69 -13.84 12.59 12.89
C LEU A 69 -13.96 11.80 14.20
N ASN A 70 -15.17 11.44 14.61
CA ASN A 70 -15.45 10.90 15.93
C ASN A 70 -16.28 9.61 15.82
N TYR A 71 -15.95 8.64 16.65
CA TYR A 71 -16.54 7.31 16.71
C TYR A 71 -16.78 6.89 18.17
N ILE A 72 -17.75 6.01 18.41
CA ILE A 72 -18.05 5.50 19.75
C ILE A 72 -17.19 4.28 20.05
N ILE A 73 -16.55 4.27 21.21
CA ILE A 73 -15.80 3.12 21.73
C ILE A 73 -16.74 2.18 22.47
N SER A 74 -16.76 0.92 22.03
CA SER A 74 -17.42 -0.21 22.69
C SER A 74 -16.39 -1.13 23.34
N LYS A 75 -16.55 -1.35 24.66
CA LYS A 75 -15.59 -2.13 25.47
C LYS A 75 -15.54 -3.62 25.10
N SER A 76 -16.63 -4.21 24.58
CA SER A 76 -16.72 -5.65 24.32
C SER A 76 -15.81 -6.13 23.18
N HIS A 77 -15.60 -5.30 22.15
CA HIS A 77 -14.85 -5.70 20.95
C HIS A 77 -13.36 -5.32 20.99
N MET A 78 -12.93 -4.53 21.96
CA MET A 78 -11.53 -4.07 22.10
C MET A 78 -10.54 -5.24 22.29
N PHE A 79 -10.98 -6.33 22.90
CA PHE A 79 -10.16 -7.51 23.20
C PHE A 79 -10.01 -8.48 22.02
N ILE A 80 -10.63 -8.22 20.87
CA ILE A 80 -10.51 -9.08 19.68
C ILE A 80 -9.15 -8.83 19.02
N PHE A 81 -8.15 -9.68 19.26
CA PHE A 81 -6.81 -9.52 18.67
C PHE A 81 -6.69 -10.10 17.25
N PHE A 82 -7.49 -11.13 16.96
CA PHE A 82 -7.55 -11.81 15.68
C PHE A 82 -8.99 -12.29 15.45
N GLY A 83 -9.45 -12.31 14.20
CA GLY A 83 -10.84 -12.63 13.89
C GLY A 83 -11.16 -12.46 12.41
N LYS A 84 -12.44 -12.28 12.08
CA LYS A 84 -12.92 -12.13 10.70
C LYS A 84 -12.32 -10.90 9.98
N ASN A 85 -11.80 -11.11 8.78
CA ASN A 85 -11.18 -10.10 7.91
C ASN A 85 -10.00 -9.37 8.57
N TRP A 86 -9.14 -10.11 9.29
CA TRP A 86 -8.02 -9.53 10.01
C TRP A 86 -6.98 -8.93 9.05
N VAL A 87 -6.53 -7.73 9.39
CA VAL A 87 -5.44 -7.01 8.72
C VAL A 87 -4.49 -6.40 9.75
N SER A 88 -3.21 -6.25 9.40
CA SER A 88 -2.19 -5.70 10.30
C SER A 88 -2.46 -4.28 10.79
N GLY A 89 -3.23 -3.49 10.01
CA GLY A 89 -3.71 -2.18 10.42
C GLY A 89 -4.49 -2.20 11.75
N SER A 90 -5.11 -3.33 12.10
CA SER A 90 -5.82 -3.52 13.37
C SER A 90 -4.92 -3.30 14.59
N ILE A 91 -3.64 -3.67 14.50
CA ILE A 91 -2.66 -3.47 15.57
C ILE A 91 -2.43 -1.97 15.81
N LEU A 92 -2.31 -1.19 14.74
CA LEU A 92 -2.12 0.25 14.81
C LEU A 92 -3.39 0.97 15.30
N LEU A 93 -4.57 0.49 14.91
CA LEU A 93 -5.83 1.00 15.46
C LEU A 93 -5.98 0.73 16.96
N LYS A 94 -5.67 -0.48 17.42
CA LYS A 94 -5.70 -0.79 18.85
C LYS A 94 -4.76 0.10 19.65
N LEU A 95 -3.55 0.33 19.13
CA LEU A 95 -2.63 1.28 19.73
C LEU A 95 -3.22 2.70 19.78
N ALA A 96 -3.86 3.15 18.71
CA ALA A 96 -4.51 4.46 18.65
C ALA A 96 -5.66 4.58 19.67
N VAL A 97 -6.52 3.57 19.77
CA VAL A 97 -7.62 3.52 20.76
C VAL A 97 -7.06 3.53 22.18
N PHE A 98 -6.01 2.73 22.44
CA PHE A 98 -5.35 2.73 23.74
C PHE A 98 -4.76 4.11 24.11
N ILE A 99 -4.10 4.77 23.17
CA ILE A 99 -3.60 6.15 23.37
C ILE A 99 -4.76 7.12 23.66
N SER A 100 -5.85 7.02 22.90
CA SER A 100 -7.06 7.83 23.11
C SER A 100 -7.63 7.66 24.52
N LEU A 101 -7.77 6.41 24.98
CA LEU A 101 -8.28 6.10 26.31
C LEU A 101 -7.32 6.58 27.41
N LEU A 102 -6.02 6.33 27.26
CA LEU A 102 -5.01 6.72 28.24
C LEU A 102 -4.97 8.24 28.44
N LEU A 103 -5.06 9.02 27.36
CA LEU A 103 -5.08 10.49 27.43
C LEU A 103 -6.37 11.06 28.03
N HIS A 104 -7.46 10.28 28.03
CA HIS A 104 -8.74 10.64 28.63
C HIS A 104 -9.05 9.84 29.90
N GLN A 105 -8.01 9.32 30.58
CA GLN A 105 -8.14 8.60 31.85
C GLN A 105 -9.15 7.42 31.83
N PHE A 106 -9.39 6.83 30.66
CA PHE A 106 -10.36 5.76 30.42
C PHE A 106 -11.84 6.11 30.64
N ASP A 107 -12.16 7.39 30.79
CA ASP A 107 -13.53 7.89 31.01
C ASP A 107 -14.25 8.22 29.70
N ASN A 108 -13.52 8.76 28.72
CA ASN A 108 -14.11 9.18 27.44
C ASN A 108 -14.38 7.98 26.53
N ARG A 109 -15.62 7.87 26.05
CA ARG A 109 -16.05 6.85 25.06
C ARG A 109 -16.02 7.35 23.62
N LEU A 110 -15.55 8.57 23.37
CA LEU A 110 -15.42 9.14 22.02
C LEU A 110 -13.99 8.98 21.50
N PHE A 111 -13.83 8.23 20.42
CA PHE A 111 -12.56 8.09 19.70
C PHE A 111 -12.48 9.09 18.56
N ASN A 112 -11.42 9.91 18.53
CA ASN A 112 -11.14 10.77 17.39
C ASN A 112 -10.19 10.08 16.40
N ILE A 113 -10.54 10.04 15.10
CA ILE A 113 -9.75 9.38 14.06
C ILE A 113 -8.30 9.90 13.95
N ARG A 114 -8.04 11.13 14.40
CA ARG A 114 -6.69 11.72 14.40
C ARG A 114 -5.70 10.94 15.27
N TYR A 115 -6.15 10.18 16.27
CA TYR A 115 -5.27 9.27 17.01
C TYR A 115 -4.71 8.16 16.11
N LEU A 116 -5.53 7.63 15.19
CA LEU A 116 -5.07 6.67 14.19
C LEU A 116 -4.10 7.33 13.20
N ALA A 117 -4.43 8.53 12.73
CA ALA A 117 -3.53 9.29 11.86
C ALA A 117 -2.18 9.60 12.53
N PHE A 118 -2.16 9.84 13.83
CA PHE A 118 -0.94 10.02 14.62
C PHE A 118 -0.08 8.75 14.60
N VAL A 119 -0.66 7.59 14.91
CA VAL A 119 0.06 6.31 14.89
C VAL A 119 0.61 6.02 13.49
N TYR A 120 -0.19 6.21 12.43
CA TYR A 120 0.28 6.06 11.05
C TYR A 120 1.42 7.02 10.72
N SER A 121 1.30 8.30 11.09
CA SER A 121 2.34 9.31 10.86
C SER A 121 3.66 8.95 11.53
N VAL A 122 3.63 8.43 12.76
CA VAL A 122 4.84 7.99 13.46
C VAL A 122 5.53 6.83 12.74
N ILE A 123 4.78 5.81 12.34
CA ILE A 123 5.34 4.66 11.61
C ILE A 123 5.89 5.09 10.24
N PHE A 124 5.17 5.97 9.54
CA PHE A 124 5.60 6.50 8.25
C PHE A 124 6.91 7.29 8.35
N LEU A 125 6.99 8.23 9.31
CA LEU A 125 8.21 9.01 9.59
C LEU A 125 9.37 8.10 10.00
N TRP A 126 9.11 7.02 10.76
CA TRP A 126 10.15 6.06 11.12
C TRP A 126 10.66 5.28 9.90
N GLY A 127 9.79 4.81 9.02
CA GLY A 127 10.17 4.20 7.75
C GLY A 127 11.05 5.13 6.91
N ILE A 128 10.62 6.39 6.75
CA ILE A 128 11.37 7.42 6.02
C ILE A 128 12.74 7.69 6.68
N PHE A 129 12.80 7.82 8.00
CA PHE A 129 14.05 8.00 8.73
C PHE A 129 15.06 6.89 8.39
N LEU A 130 14.62 5.63 8.40
CA LEU A 130 15.49 4.50 8.10
C LEU A 130 15.95 4.50 6.63
N ILE A 131 15.07 4.88 5.69
CA ILE A 131 15.41 5.00 4.26
C ILE A 131 16.46 6.11 4.03
N VAL A 132 16.23 7.32 4.55
CA VAL A 132 17.17 8.44 4.39
C VAL A 132 18.48 8.18 5.15
N ASN A 133 18.44 7.38 6.21
CA ASN A 133 19.64 6.97 6.95
C ASN A 133 20.41 5.82 6.29
N PHE A 134 20.01 5.36 5.10
CA PHE A 134 20.74 4.35 4.35
C PHE A 134 22.18 4.81 4.09
N LYS A 135 23.16 4.07 4.62
CA LYS A 135 24.58 4.48 4.67
C LYS A 135 25.22 4.74 3.31
N ARG A 136 24.67 4.16 2.23
CA ARG A 136 25.18 4.37 0.86
C ARG A 136 24.71 5.68 0.23
N LEU A 137 23.79 6.41 0.86
CA LEU A 137 23.38 7.73 0.41
C LEU A 137 24.38 8.80 0.90
N SER A 138 24.97 9.52 -0.05
CA SER A 138 25.68 10.76 0.26
C SER A 138 24.69 11.84 0.72
N THR A 139 25.19 12.89 1.37
CA THR A 139 24.43 14.09 1.77
C THR A 139 23.51 14.60 0.66
N LEU A 140 24.01 14.72 -0.57
CA LEU A 140 23.24 15.17 -1.73
C LEU A 140 22.10 14.19 -2.06
N LEU A 141 22.38 12.88 -2.05
CA LEU A 141 21.37 11.87 -2.34
C LEU A 141 20.32 11.76 -1.25
N LYS A 142 20.68 11.96 0.02
CA LYS A 142 19.72 12.06 1.13
C LYS A 142 18.76 13.23 0.92
N ALA A 143 19.28 14.39 0.53
CA ALA A 143 18.44 15.56 0.20
C ALA A 143 17.53 15.27 -1.00
N ALA A 144 18.06 14.67 -2.08
CA ALA A 144 17.27 14.29 -3.25
C ALA A 144 16.14 13.31 -2.91
N VAL A 145 16.43 12.26 -2.13
CA VAL A 145 15.42 11.32 -1.63
C VAL A 145 14.38 12.06 -0.79
N GLY A 146 14.80 12.91 0.14
CA GLY A 146 13.90 13.68 1.00
C GLY A 146 12.95 14.60 0.24
N ILE A 147 13.47 15.35 -0.73
CA ILE A 147 12.67 16.22 -1.61
C ILE A 147 11.66 15.39 -2.40
N CYS A 148 12.09 14.28 -3.00
CA CYS A 148 11.19 13.40 -3.73
C CYS A 148 10.09 12.81 -2.83
N ILE A 149 10.44 12.41 -1.59
CA ILE A 149 9.46 11.87 -0.64
C ILE A 149 8.42 12.94 -0.27
N ILE A 150 8.87 14.17 -0.01
CA ILE A 150 7.99 15.30 0.26
C ILE A 150 7.04 15.48 -0.93
N LEU A 151 7.55 15.62 -2.15
CA LEU A 151 6.73 15.90 -3.33
C LEU A 151 5.74 14.77 -3.66
N PHE A 152 6.16 13.51 -3.58
CA PHE A 152 5.37 12.37 -4.06
C PHE A 152 4.47 11.77 -2.97
N PHE A 153 5.03 11.46 -1.79
CA PHE A 153 4.37 10.62 -0.79
C PHE A 153 3.72 11.41 0.35
N THR A 154 3.91 12.73 0.40
CA THR A 154 3.06 13.61 1.23
C THR A 154 1.91 14.23 0.44
N ASP A 155 1.73 13.85 -0.82
CA ASP A 155 0.57 14.23 -1.62
C ASP A 155 -0.71 13.75 -0.91
N THR A 156 -1.72 14.61 -0.93
CA THR A 156 -2.99 14.38 -0.24
C THR A 156 -3.68 13.09 -0.70
N SER A 157 -3.47 12.67 -1.95
CA SER A 157 -3.99 11.39 -2.46
C SER A 157 -3.47 10.17 -1.70
N TYR A 158 -2.28 10.26 -1.08
CA TYR A 158 -1.72 9.22 -0.21
C TYR A 158 -2.04 9.45 1.26
N ILE A 159 -1.76 10.64 1.81
CA ILE A 159 -1.81 10.83 3.27
C ILE A 159 -3.22 10.99 3.82
N SER A 160 -4.22 11.36 3.00
CA SER A 160 -5.63 11.45 3.44
C SER A 160 -6.18 10.11 3.93
N TYR A 161 -5.61 8.98 3.50
CA TYR A 161 -5.96 7.66 4.04
C TYR A 161 -5.65 7.52 5.53
N PHE A 162 -4.76 8.33 6.11
CA PHE A 162 -4.40 8.23 7.53
C PHE A 162 -5.56 8.62 8.46
N ASN A 163 -6.46 9.50 8.00
CA ASN A 163 -7.73 9.80 8.64
C ASN A 163 -8.87 8.99 7.99
N SER A 164 -8.71 7.67 7.97
CA SER A 164 -9.72 6.72 7.48
C SER A 164 -9.45 5.33 8.02
N PHE A 165 -10.40 4.41 7.86
CA PHE A 165 -10.23 3.00 8.23
C PHE A 165 -9.92 2.08 7.03
N TYR A 166 -9.41 2.67 5.94
CA TYR A 166 -8.97 1.96 4.75
C TYR A 166 -7.63 1.24 4.95
N GLY A 167 -7.45 0.09 4.29
CA GLY A 167 -6.21 -0.71 4.38
C GLY A 167 -4.99 -0.02 3.76
N GLU A 168 -5.23 0.90 2.83
CA GLU A 168 -4.23 1.68 2.08
C GLU A 168 -3.28 2.45 3.00
N ALA A 169 -3.79 2.99 4.12
CA ALA A 169 -2.96 3.63 5.14
C ALA A 169 -1.95 2.65 5.73
N GLY A 170 -2.42 1.44 6.09
CA GLY A 170 -1.56 0.34 6.52
C GLY A 170 -0.53 -0.04 5.46
N THR A 171 -0.96 -0.18 4.21
CA THR A 171 -0.08 -0.56 3.09
C THR A 171 1.10 0.41 2.95
N ILE A 172 0.86 1.72 2.85
CA ILE A 172 1.97 2.68 2.67
C ILE A 172 2.90 2.73 3.89
N VAL A 173 2.38 2.77 5.12
CA VAL A 173 3.25 2.89 6.30
C VAL A 173 4.09 1.64 6.52
N PHE A 174 3.51 0.45 6.36
CA PHE A 174 4.25 -0.80 6.53
C PHE A 174 5.20 -1.04 5.37
N PHE A 175 4.87 -0.61 4.15
CA PHE A 175 5.79 -0.74 3.02
C PHE A 175 7.04 0.13 3.19
N PHE A 176 6.88 1.39 3.61
CA PHE A 176 8.02 2.25 3.94
C PHE A 176 8.83 1.70 5.11
N LEU A 177 8.19 1.18 6.15
CA LEU A 177 8.87 0.55 7.27
C LEU A 177 9.62 -0.73 6.83
N ASN A 178 9.04 -1.53 5.94
CA ASN A 178 9.64 -2.74 5.39
C ASN A 178 10.92 -2.40 4.59
N ILE A 179 10.83 -1.43 3.67
CA ILE A 179 12.00 -0.95 2.91
C ILE A 179 13.05 -0.39 3.88
N GLY A 180 12.66 0.50 4.80
CA GLY A 180 13.58 1.14 5.73
C GLY A 180 14.29 0.14 6.66
N THR A 181 13.57 -0.80 7.26
CA THR A 181 14.16 -1.83 8.13
C THR A 181 15.08 -2.77 7.36
N TYR A 182 14.72 -3.13 6.12
CA TYR A 182 15.59 -3.90 5.23
C TYR A 182 16.90 -3.16 4.90
N LEU A 183 16.81 -1.89 4.47
CA LEU A 183 17.99 -1.07 4.18
C LEU A 183 18.90 -0.91 5.41
N ASN A 184 18.31 -0.74 6.60
CA ASN A 184 19.05 -0.68 7.85
C ASN A 184 19.71 -2.03 8.23
N LEU A 185 19.07 -3.16 7.91
CA LEU A 185 19.63 -4.49 8.13
C LEU A 185 20.85 -4.73 7.21
N ILE A 186 20.70 -4.53 5.91
CA ILE A 186 21.73 -4.91 4.93
C ILE A 186 22.98 -4.03 4.98
N THR A 187 22.87 -2.81 5.50
CA THR A 187 24.01 -1.88 5.65
C THR A 187 24.90 -2.15 6.86
N LYS A 188 24.52 -3.10 7.71
CA LYS A 188 25.31 -3.47 8.87
C LYS A 188 26.25 -4.62 8.49
N GLU A 189 27.53 -4.44 8.78
CA GLU A 189 28.53 -5.50 8.62
C GLU A 189 28.20 -6.69 9.52
N LYS A 190 27.94 -6.40 10.81
CA LYS A 190 27.51 -7.35 11.85
C LYS A 190 26.17 -6.93 12.46
N PRO A 191 25.03 -7.26 11.83
CA PRO A 191 23.72 -6.92 12.35
C PRO A 191 23.38 -7.73 13.61
N LEU A 192 22.86 -7.08 14.64
CA LEU A 192 22.20 -7.78 15.75
C LEU A 192 20.93 -8.51 15.28
N ILE A 193 20.56 -9.59 15.97
CA ILE A 193 19.34 -10.39 15.69
C ILE A 193 18.08 -9.51 15.63
N ARG A 194 17.98 -8.50 16.48
CA ARG A 194 16.85 -7.56 16.49
C ARG A 194 16.61 -6.86 15.15
N HIS A 195 17.65 -6.67 14.33
CA HIS A 195 17.49 -6.05 13.01
C HIS A 195 16.78 -6.96 12.01
N PHE A 196 17.00 -8.28 12.10
CA PHE A 196 16.20 -9.25 11.35
C PHE A 196 14.77 -9.25 11.86
N VAL A 197 14.57 -9.26 13.18
CA VAL A 197 13.23 -9.22 13.80
C VAL A 197 12.44 -7.99 13.33
N TYR A 198 13.04 -6.79 13.33
CA TYR A 198 12.39 -5.58 12.82
C TYR A 198 11.96 -5.71 11.36
N PHE A 199 12.82 -6.29 10.51
CA PHE A 199 12.47 -6.53 9.12
C PHE A 199 11.32 -7.53 8.97
N PHE A 200 11.34 -8.66 9.68
CA PHE A 200 10.26 -9.65 9.62
C PHE A 200 8.93 -9.12 10.15
N ILE A 201 8.93 -8.28 11.19
CA ILE A 201 7.73 -7.61 11.69
C ILE A 201 7.19 -6.64 10.63
N ALA A 202 8.07 -5.84 10.02
CA ALA A 202 7.67 -4.88 9.00
C ALA A 202 7.14 -5.55 7.72
N SER A 203 7.79 -6.63 7.27
CA SER A 203 7.34 -7.41 6.11
C SER A 203 6.03 -8.14 6.39
N ALA A 204 5.85 -8.73 7.58
CA ALA A 204 4.56 -9.26 8.04
C ALA A 204 3.46 -8.18 8.00
N GLY A 205 3.74 -7.01 8.57
CA GLY A 205 2.82 -5.87 8.57
C GLY A 205 2.41 -5.47 7.16
N PHE A 206 3.36 -5.40 6.21
CA PHE A 206 3.09 -5.07 4.82
C PHE A 206 2.23 -6.14 4.12
N LEU A 207 2.67 -7.40 4.15
CA LEU A 207 2.01 -8.51 3.46
C LEU A 207 0.59 -8.77 3.97
N THR A 208 0.28 -8.39 5.21
CA THR A 208 -1.04 -8.55 5.82
C THR A 208 -1.80 -7.23 6.00
N SER A 209 -1.33 -6.15 5.37
CA SER A 209 -2.01 -4.84 5.42
C SER A 209 -3.33 -4.82 4.66
N LYS A 210 -3.42 -5.63 3.60
CA LYS A 210 -4.62 -5.81 2.77
C LYS A 210 -4.56 -7.20 2.13
N ALA A 211 -5.71 -7.80 1.86
CA ALA A 211 -5.79 -9.15 1.27
C ALA A 211 -5.05 -9.27 -0.08
N GLN A 212 -4.98 -8.17 -0.85
CA GLN A 212 -4.28 -8.10 -2.15
C GLN A 212 -2.75 -8.19 -2.02
N GLU A 213 -2.20 -7.99 -0.81
CA GLU A 213 -0.76 -8.07 -0.55
C GLU A 213 -0.29 -9.49 -0.21
N LEU A 214 -1.22 -10.37 0.19
CA LEU A 214 -0.90 -11.75 0.59
C LEU A 214 -0.19 -12.56 -0.52
N PRO A 215 -0.61 -12.48 -1.82
CA PRO A 215 0.11 -13.16 -2.90
C PRO A 215 1.57 -12.75 -3.05
N LEU A 216 1.95 -11.55 -2.58
CA LEU A 216 3.34 -11.07 -2.64
C LEU A 216 4.27 -11.82 -1.68
N LEU A 217 3.72 -12.66 -0.78
CA LEU A 217 4.52 -13.54 0.08
C LEU A 217 5.49 -14.39 -0.76
N VAL A 218 5.05 -14.90 -1.92
CA VAL A 218 5.89 -15.74 -2.81
C VAL A 218 7.17 -15.00 -3.20
N PHE A 219 7.06 -13.71 -3.55
CA PHE A 219 8.21 -12.89 -3.91
C PHE A 219 9.02 -12.46 -2.68
N MET A 220 8.37 -12.25 -1.53
CA MET A 220 9.06 -11.95 -0.28
C MET A 220 9.91 -13.14 0.21
N LEU A 221 9.47 -14.38 -0.02
CA LEU A 221 10.27 -15.57 0.28
C LEU A 221 11.60 -15.59 -0.50
N ILE A 222 11.66 -14.99 -1.69
CA ILE A 222 12.92 -14.83 -2.45
C ILE A 222 13.87 -13.87 -1.71
N ILE A 223 13.34 -12.80 -1.10
CA ILE A 223 14.12 -11.89 -0.25
C ILE A 223 14.66 -12.65 0.97
N TYR A 224 13.84 -13.47 1.62
CA TYR A 224 14.26 -14.26 2.77
C TYR A 224 15.31 -15.31 2.40
N ALA A 225 15.15 -15.98 1.26
CA ALA A 225 16.15 -16.89 0.71
C ALA A 225 17.46 -16.15 0.41
N GLY A 226 17.39 -14.94 -0.15
CA GLY A 226 18.54 -14.05 -0.31
C GLY A 226 19.25 -13.80 1.01
N LEU A 227 18.53 -13.38 2.05
CA LEU A 227 19.10 -13.19 3.39
C LEU A 227 19.75 -14.47 3.91
N PHE A 228 19.11 -15.64 3.76
CA PHE A 228 19.65 -16.93 4.23
C PHE A 228 20.95 -17.33 3.51
N ILE A 229 21.03 -17.09 2.20
CA ILE A 229 22.21 -17.37 1.38
C ILE A 229 23.38 -16.48 1.81
N TYR A 230 23.12 -15.19 2.00
CA TYR A 230 24.16 -14.18 2.24
C TYR A 230 24.60 -14.06 3.71
N TYR A 231 23.72 -14.34 4.68
CA TYR A 231 24.07 -14.36 6.11
C TYR A 231 24.29 -15.80 6.58
N LYS A 232 25.55 -16.21 6.68
CA LYS A 232 25.94 -17.61 6.93
C LYS A 232 25.98 -18.01 8.40
N GLU A 233 26.03 -17.06 9.33
CA GLU A 233 26.10 -17.35 10.76
C GLU A 233 24.85 -18.12 11.24
N LYS A 234 25.07 -19.16 12.07
CA LYS A 234 24.02 -20.09 12.54
C LYS A 234 22.84 -19.36 13.18
N ASN A 235 23.11 -18.34 13.99
CA ASN A 235 22.09 -17.58 14.69
C ASN A 235 21.22 -16.74 13.74
N TYR A 236 21.82 -16.11 12.71
CA TYR A 236 21.06 -15.39 11.69
C TYR A 236 20.21 -16.33 10.86
N ARG A 237 20.75 -17.46 10.42
CA ARG A 237 20.01 -18.47 9.65
C ARG A 237 18.81 -19.02 10.42
N LYS A 238 18.99 -19.37 11.69
CA LYS A 238 17.89 -19.77 12.59
C LYS A 238 16.82 -18.68 12.67
N CYS A 239 17.23 -17.42 12.90
CA CYS A 239 16.30 -16.30 12.96
C CYS A 239 15.56 -16.09 11.63
N ILE A 240 16.23 -16.24 10.49
CA ILE A 240 15.62 -16.11 9.15
C ILE A 240 14.60 -17.21 8.90
N ILE A 241 14.90 -18.47 9.25
CA ILE A 241 13.96 -19.59 9.10
C ILE A 241 12.73 -19.36 9.98
N ILE A 242 12.93 -19.06 11.27
CA ILE A 242 11.83 -18.82 12.22
C ILE A 242 11.00 -17.61 11.77
N GLY A 243 11.66 -16.51 11.42
CA GLY A 243 10.99 -15.29 10.94
C GLY A 243 10.18 -15.55 9.67
N SER A 244 10.75 -16.25 8.69
CA SER A 244 10.06 -16.64 7.46
C SER A 244 8.84 -17.52 7.76
N LEU A 245 8.97 -18.51 8.65
CA LEU A 245 7.87 -19.39 9.02
C LEU A 245 6.75 -18.63 9.72
N LEU A 246 7.07 -17.74 10.66
CA LEU A 246 6.09 -16.92 11.37
C LEU A 246 5.34 -15.97 10.43
N VAL A 247 6.04 -15.34 9.48
CA VAL A 247 5.40 -14.49 8.47
C VAL A 247 4.46 -15.31 7.60
N THR A 248 4.88 -16.49 7.13
CA THR A 248 4.03 -17.39 6.34
C THR A 248 2.79 -17.81 7.12
N ILE A 249 2.94 -18.22 8.38
CA ILE A 249 1.82 -18.59 9.26
C ILE A 249 0.85 -17.42 9.41
N LEU A 250 1.34 -16.20 9.64
CA LEU A 250 0.49 -15.02 9.78
C LEU A 250 -0.25 -14.69 8.48
N CYS A 251 0.41 -14.78 7.33
CA CYS A 251 -0.22 -14.57 6.02
C CYS A 251 -1.31 -15.62 5.78
N SER A 252 -1.04 -16.89 6.05
CA SER A 252 -2.03 -17.98 5.95
C SER A 252 -3.20 -17.76 6.90
N ALA A 253 -2.94 -17.36 8.15
CA ALA A 253 -3.99 -17.05 9.11
C ALA A 253 -4.85 -15.87 8.63
N SER A 254 -4.23 -14.78 8.14
CA SER A 254 -4.95 -13.63 7.58
C SER A 254 -5.81 -14.03 6.38
N TYR A 255 -5.30 -14.89 5.48
CA TYR A 255 -6.08 -15.44 4.37
C TYR A 255 -7.30 -16.25 4.84
N ILE A 256 -7.10 -17.18 5.79
CA ILE A 256 -8.19 -18.01 6.35
C ILE A 256 -9.23 -17.14 7.08
N SER A 257 -8.81 -15.98 7.61
CA SER A 257 -9.70 -15.06 8.31
C SER A 257 -10.70 -14.35 7.39
N LEU A 258 -10.49 -14.37 6.07
CA LEU A 258 -11.37 -13.70 5.10
C LEU A 258 -12.75 -14.36 5.11
N THR A 259 -13.78 -13.53 5.31
CA THR A 259 -15.17 -14.02 5.40
C THR A 259 -15.74 -14.45 4.05
N ASP A 260 -16.70 -15.38 4.08
CA ASP A 260 -17.45 -15.80 2.89
C ASP A 260 -18.06 -14.62 2.14
N ARG A 261 -18.63 -13.65 2.86
CA ARG A 261 -19.21 -12.45 2.25
C ARG A 261 -18.19 -11.59 1.51
N MET A 262 -16.95 -11.52 2.00
CA MET A 262 -15.86 -10.82 1.30
C MET A 262 -15.47 -11.58 0.03
N ASN A 263 -15.32 -12.90 0.15
CA ASN A 263 -15.03 -13.75 -1.01
C ASN A 263 -16.17 -13.68 -2.04
N GLN A 264 -17.43 -13.63 -1.61
CA GLN A 264 -18.61 -13.48 -2.44
C GLN A 264 -18.64 -12.14 -3.18
N ASN A 265 -18.36 -11.03 -2.51
CA ASN A 265 -18.28 -9.72 -3.16
C ASN A 265 -17.18 -9.73 -4.24
N ASN A 266 -15.98 -10.18 -3.87
CA ASN A 266 -14.82 -10.26 -4.75
C ASN A 266 -15.08 -11.13 -5.98
N ILE A 267 -15.56 -12.37 -5.80
CA ILE A 267 -15.89 -13.29 -6.89
C ILE A 267 -16.98 -12.72 -7.79
N TYR A 268 -18.03 -12.14 -7.20
CA TYR A 268 -19.12 -11.52 -7.96
C TYR A 268 -18.59 -10.41 -8.88
N GLN A 269 -17.84 -9.47 -8.31
CA GLN A 269 -17.32 -8.32 -9.06
C GLN A 269 -16.32 -8.76 -10.13
N SER A 270 -15.45 -9.75 -9.83
CA SER A 270 -14.52 -10.31 -10.81
C SER A 270 -15.19 -10.97 -12.01
N VAL A 271 -16.38 -11.56 -11.84
CA VAL A 271 -17.14 -12.12 -12.97
C VAL A 271 -17.92 -11.02 -13.68
N PHE A 272 -18.86 -10.36 -13.00
CA PHE A 272 -19.85 -9.49 -13.66
C PHE A 272 -19.31 -8.11 -14.06
N LEU A 273 -18.30 -7.60 -13.36
CA LEU A 273 -17.59 -6.36 -13.70
C LEU A 273 -16.15 -6.60 -14.19
N GLY A 274 -15.71 -7.85 -14.25
CA GLY A 274 -14.40 -8.25 -14.80
C GLY A 274 -14.59 -9.06 -16.07
N VAL A 275 -14.73 -10.38 -15.95
CA VAL A 275 -14.77 -11.34 -17.07
C VAL A 275 -15.77 -10.93 -18.15
N LEU A 276 -17.00 -10.62 -17.77
CA LEU A 276 -18.06 -10.28 -18.72
C LEU A 276 -17.93 -8.86 -19.28
N ARG A 277 -17.24 -7.96 -18.59
CA ARG A 277 -17.13 -6.55 -18.97
C ARG A 277 -16.42 -6.44 -20.30
N GLY A 278 -17.06 -5.78 -21.27
CA GLY A 278 -16.53 -5.64 -22.62
C GLY A 278 -16.47 -6.95 -23.43
N SER A 279 -17.13 -8.02 -22.99
CA SER A 279 -17.19 -9.28 -23.76
C SER A 279 -18.13 -9.16 -24.95
N SER A 280 -17.74 -9.70 -26.09
CA SER A 280 -18.61 -9.87 -27.26
C SER A 280 -19.61 -11.01 -27.11
N SER A 281 -19.39 -11.93 -26.16
CA SER A 281 -20.24 -13.11 -25.92
C SER A 281 -20.30 -13.47 -24.43
N PRO A 282 -20.85 -12.58 -23.57
CA PRO A 282 -20.82 -12.76 -22.11
C PRO A 282 -21.54 -14.02 -21.63
N GLU A 283 -22.58 -14.49 -22.34
CA GLU A 283 -23.25 -15.77 -22.03
C GLU A 283 -22.30 -16.96 -22.15
N LYS A 284 -21.50 -17.02 -23.22
CA LYS A 284 -20.51 -18.08 -23.43
C LYS A 284 -19.40 -18.03 -22.38
N ASP A 285 -19.00 -16.82 -21.97
CA ASP A 285 -17.97 -16.64 -20.94
C ASP A 285 -18.46 -17.14 -19.56
N LEU A 286 -19.75 -16.92 -19.23
CA LEU A 286 -20.37 -17.51 -18.04
C LEU A 286 -20.39 -19.04 -18.12
N GLU A 287 -20.83 -19.59 -19.25
CA GLU A 287 -20.89 -21.04 -19.47
C GLU A 287 -19.49 -21.68 -19.35
N GLU A 288 -18.44 -21.04 -19.87
CA GLU A 288 -17.06 -21.51 -19.73
C GLU A 288 -16.58 -21.52 -18.26
N LEU A 289 -17.01 -20.55 -17.45
CA LEU A 289 -16.78 -20.56 -16.00
C LEU A 289 -17.59 -21.66 -15.28
N GLY A 290 -18.49 -22.34 -15.99
CA GLY A 290 -19.42 -23.34 -15.46
C GLY A 290 -20.66 -22.74 -14.82
N VAL A 291 -20.99 -21.49 -15.14
CA VAL A 291 -22.11 -20.73 -14.59
C VAL A 291 -23.26 -20.71 -15.60
N ASP A 292 -24.49 -20.84 -15.11
CA ASP A 292 -25.69 -20.80 -15.95
C ASP A 292 -25.94 -19.37 -16.48
N LYS A 293 -26.31 -19.27 -17.75
CA LYS A 293 -26.64 -18.00 -18.43
C LYS A 293 -27.75 -17.20 -17.75
N LYS A 294 -28.60 -17.80 -16.92
CA LYS A 294 -29.60 -17.08 -16.11
C LYS A 294 -28.99 -15.98 -15.24
N PHE A 295 -27.73 -16.13 -14.84
CA PHE A 295 -27.01 -15.12 -14.06
C PHE A 295 -26.57 -13.89 -14.85
N MET A 296 -26.80 -13.85 -16.17
CA MET A 296 -26.60 -12.65 -17.00
C MET A 296 -27.36 -11.43 -16.50
N VAL A 297 -28.43 -11.61 -15.72
CA VAL A 297 -29.15 -10.53 -15.06
C VAL A 297 -28.28 -9.64 -14.16
N PHE A 298 -27.14 -10.15 -13.69
CA PHE A 298 -26.16 -9.42 -12.88
C PHE A 298 -25.07 -8.72 -13.71
N TYR A 299 -25.04 -8.92 -15.03
CA TYR A 299 -24.05 -8.29 -15.89
C TYR A 299 -24.05 -6.76 -15.77
N GLY A 300 -22.87 -6.16 -15.56
CA GLY A 300 -22.72 -4.72 -15.42
C GLY A 300 -23.27 -4.12 -14.12
N LYS A 301 -23.82 -4.94 -13.22
CA LYS A 301 -24.33 -4.50 -11.91
C LYS A 301 -23.28 -4.74 -10.83
N SER A 302 -23.12 -3.77 -9.93
CA SER A 302 -22.21 -3.93 -8.78
C SER A 302 -22.86 -4.77 -7.68
N PHE A 303 -22.04 -5.38 -6.83
CA PHE A 303 -22.50 -6.13 -5.65
C PHE A 303 -23.40 -5.31 -4.71
N TYR A 304 -23.31 -3.98 -4.76
CA TYR A 304 -24.10 -3.07 -3.93
C TYR A 304 -25.39 -2.59 -4.60
N ASN A 305 -25.60 -2.89 -5.89
CA ASN A 305 -26.81 -2.50 -6.61
C ASN A 305 -27.96 -3.48 -6.32
N ARG A 306 -28.65 -3.26 -5.20
CA ARG A 306 -29.76 -4.11 -4.73
C ARG A 306 -31.13 -3.70 -5.26
N HIS A 307 -31.22 -2.59 -6.00
CA HIS A 307 -32.49 -2.04 -6.46
C HIS A 307 -33.08 -2.78 -7.67
N SER A 308 -32.37 -3.75 -8.24
CA SER A 308 -32.83 -4.48 -9.43
C SER A 308 -33.66 -5.74 -9.15
N GLY A 309 -34.13 -5.96 -7.92
CA GLY A 309 -34.95 -7.13 -7.56
C GLY A 309 -34.19 -8.47 -7.47
N HIS A 310 -32.89 -8.46 -7.76
CA HIS A 310 -32.00 -9.63 -7.67
C HIS A 310 -30.91 -9.35 -6.63
N ASP A 311 -30.80 -10.21 -5.62
CA ASP A 311 -29.83 -10.07 -4.54
C ASP A 311 -28.53 -10.85 -4.89
N PRO A 312 -27.36 -10.17 -4.95
CA PRO A 312 -26.07 -10.84 -5.12
C PRO A 312 -25.77 -11.91 -4.07
N VAL A 313 -26.45 -11.87 -2.90
CA VAL A 313 -26.35 -12.90 -1.84
C VAL A 313 -27.65 -13.69 -1.63
N GLY A 314 -28.55 -13.70 -2.62
CA GLY A 314 -29.76 -14.53 -2.60
C GLY A 314 -29.45 -16.03 -2.63
N GLU A 315 -30.41 -16.87 -2.22
CA GLU A 315 -30.21 -18.33 -2.12
C GLU A 315 -29.68 -18.97 -3.41
N GLU A 316 -30.18 -18.52 -4.56
CA GLU A 316 -29.77 -19.03 -5.87
C GLU A 316 -28.29 -18.74 -6.17
N MET A 317 -27.82 -17.52 -5.87
CA MET A 317 -26.39 -17.17 -6.01
C MET A 317 -25.51 -18.02 -5.10
N LEU A 318 -25.94 -18.23 -3.85
CA LEU A 318 -25.22 -19.01 -2.85
C LEU A 318 -25.11 -20.49 -3.22
N ARG A 319 -26.15 -21.06 -3.86
CA ARG A 319 -26.18 -22.48 -4.23
C ARG A 319 -25.57 -22.77 -5.59
N GLU A 320 -25.76 -21.88 -6.57
CA GLU A 320 -25.49 -22.20 -7.96
C GLU A 320 -24.40 -21.35 -8.63
N PHE A 321 -24.07 -20.17 -8.09
CA PHE A 321 -23.00 -19.31 -8.61
C PHE A 321 -21.71 -19.47 -7.82
N TYR A 322 -21.72 -19.14 -6.52
CA TYR A 322 -20.50 -19.09 -5.70
C TYR A 322 -19.75 -20.41 -5.57
N PRO A 323 -20.41 -21.58 -5.47
CA PRO A 323 -19.69 -22.86 -5.45
C PRO A 323 -19.00 -23.20 -6.77
N LYS A 324 -19.43 -22.59 -7.89
CA LYS A 324 -18.93 -22.89 -9.23
C LYS A 324 -17.77 -22.00 -9.66
N VAL A 325 -17.58 -20.83 -9.05
CA VAL A 325 -16.53 -19.87 -9.43
C VAL A 325 -15.49 -19.72 -8.33
N SER A 326 -14.21 -19.62 -8.72
CA SER A 326 -13.12 -19.31 -7.80
C SER A 326 -12.10 -18.37 -8.46
N PRO A 327 -11.27 -17.66 -7.68
CA PRO A 327 -10.18 -16.84 -8.23
C PRO A 327 -9.25 -17.62 -9.16
N MET A 328 -9.00 -18.91 -8.87
CA MET A 328 -8.21 -19.78 -9.74
C MET A 328 -8.89 -20.06 -11.07
N LYS A 329 -10.21 -20.33 -11.09
CA LYS A 329 -10.95 -20.49 -12.35
C LYS A 329 -10.92 -19.21 -13.19
N ILE A 330 -11.08 -18.05 -12.55
CA ILE A 330 -11.00 -16.74 -13.22
C ILE A 330 -9.59 -16.53 -13.80
N LEU A 331 -8.54 -16.86 -13.05
CA LEU A 331 -7.17 -16.82 -13.56
C LEU A 331 -6.99 -17.73 -14.78
N PHE A 332 -7.45 -18.98 -14.72
CA PHE A 332 -7.36 -19.91 -15.85
C PHE A 332 -8.16 -19.46 -17.06
N PHE A 333 -9.32 -18.84 -16.86
CA PHE A 333 -10.09 -18.21 -17.93
C PHE A 333 -9.23 -17.16 -18.66
N TYR A 334 -8.64 -16.21 -17.92
CA TYR A 334 -7.78 -15.19 -18.55
C TYR A 334 -6.53 -15.76 -19.22
N ILE A 335 -5.94 -16.84 -18.69
CA ILE A 335 -4.81 -17.53 -19.34
C ILE A 335 -5.22 -18.15 -20.67
N LYS A 336 -6.42 -18.72 -20.77
CA LYS A 336 -6.98 -19.26 -22.02
C LYS A 336 -7.37 -18.16 -23.01
N HIS A 337 -7.65 -16.97 -22.51
CA HIS A 337 -8.10 -15.80 -23.28
C HIS A 337 -7.13 -14.62 -23.17
N PRO A 338 -5.91 -14.72 -23.75
CA PRO A 338 -4.87 -13.71 -23.58
C PRO A 338 -5.24 -12.31 -24.08
N SER A 339 -6.09 -12.22 -25.11
CA SER A 339 -6.63 -10.93 -25.58
C SER A 339 -7.50 -10.26 -24.53
N ARG A 340 -8.33 -11.04 -23.82
CA ARG A 340 -9.18 -10.57 -22.71
C ARG A 340 -8.32 -10.14 -21.52
N LEU A 341 -7.31 -10.93 -21.17
CA LEU A 341 -6.36 -10.56 -20.11
C LEU A 341 -5.64 -9.25 -20.45
N TRP A 342 -5.18 -9.10 -21.70
CA TRP A 342 -4.52 -7.88 -22.15
C TRP A 342 -5.42 -6.66 -22.05
N GLU A 343 -6.69 -6.77 -22.46
CA GLU A 343 -7.69 -5.72 -22.27
C GLU A 343 -7.78 -5.29 -20.80
N LYS A 344 -7.82 -6.23 -19.86
CA LYS A 344 -7.91 -5.92 -18.42
C LYS A 344 -6.64 -5.29 -17.85
N ILE A 345 -5.48 -5.65 -18.39
CA ILE A 345 -4.20 -5.00 -18.06
C ILE A 345 -4.16 -3.56 -18.59
N VAL A 346 -4.67 -3.33 -19.80
CA VAL A 346 -4.82 -1.97 -20.37
C VAL A 346 -5.76 -1.14 -19.52
N GLU A 347 -6.95 -1.67 -19.19
CA GLU A 347 -7.91 -0.99 -18.31
C GLU A 347 -7.25 -0.65 -16.96
N SER A 348 -6.47 -1.58 -16.37
CA SER A 348 -5.70 -1.35 -15.13
C SER A 348 -4.72 -0.19 -15.24
N ALA A 349 -4.02 -0.07 -16.37
CA ALA A 349 -3.14 1.07 -16.61
C ALA A 349 -3.93 2.38 -16.79
N GLU A 350 -5.07 2.35 -17.48
CA GLU A 350 -5.93 3.52 -17.66
C GLU A 350 -6.55 4.01 -16.34
N GLY A 351 -6.88 3.08 -15.45
CA GLY A 351 -7.39 3.34 -14.10
C GLY A 351 -6.32 3.75 -13.08
N ALA A 352 -5.03 3.64 -13.43
CA ALA A 352 -3.92 4.00 -12.55
C ALA A 352 -3.97 5.50 -12.20
N TYR A 353 -3.46 5.82 -11.02
CA TYR A 353 -3.43 7.18 -10.50
C TYR A 353 -4.77 7.91 -10.64
N ALA A 354 -5.87 7.30 -10.18
CA ALA A 354 -7.18 7.93 -10.04
C ALA A 354 -7.19 9.00 -8.90
N PHE A 355 -6.12 9.80 -8.85
CA PHE A 355 -5.88 10.87 -7.89
C PHE A 355 -6.76 12.06 -8.22
N LYS A 356 -7.36 12.62 -7.17
CA LYS A 356 -8.26 13.77 -7.27
C LYS A 356 -7.78 14.83 -6.30
N THR A 357 -7.79 16.08 -6.75
CA THR A 357 -7.64 17.23 -5.85
C THR A 357 -8.68 17.13 -4.72
N PRO A 358 -8.30 17.43 -3.47
CA PRO A 358 -9.23 17.31 -2.34
C PRO A 358 -10.51 18.12 -2.58
N GLY A 359 -11.66 17.44 -2.54
CA GLY A 359 -12.99 18.05 -2.65
C GLY A 359 -13.77 17.93 -1.34
N PRO A 360 -15.04 18.36 -1.29
CA PRO A 360 -15.85 18.32 -0.08
C PRO A 360 -15.89 16.94 0.62
N TRP A 361 -15.83 15.85 -0.15
CA TRP A 361 -15.80 14.47 0.35
C TRP A 361 -14.54 14.09 1.15
N ASN A 362 -13.51 14.94 1.13
CA ASN A 362 -12.29 14.79 1.92
C ASN A 362 -12.35 15.53 3.26
N PHE A 363 -13.45 16.21 3.57
CA PHE A 363 -13.61 17.01 4.79
C PHE A 363 -14.83 16.56 5.58
N ALA A 364 -14.87 16.94 6.85
CA ALA A 364 -16.10 16.84 7.63
C ALA A 364 -17.16 17.78 7.06
N LYS A 365 -18.43 17.42 7.24
CA LYS A 365 -19.58 18.18 6.74
C LYS A 365 -19.51 19.63 7.21
N GLY A 366 -19.64 20.58 6.27
CA GLY A 366 -19.55 22.01 6.55
C GLY A 366 -18.13 22.57 6.78
N GLN A 367 -17.08 21.75 6.65
CA GLN A 367 -15.69 22.17 6.86
C GLN A 367 -14.85 22.21 5.58
N TYR A 368 -15.46 22.13 4.40
CA TYR A 368 -14.71 22.23 3.15
C TYR A 368 -14.07 23.61 3.01
N ASP A 369 -12.75 23.63 2.81
CA ASP A 369 -12.00 24.84 2.52
C ASP A 369 -11.13 24.63 1.28
N PRO A 370 -11.47 25.26 0.13
CA PRO A 370 -10.67 25.15 -1.08
C PRO A 370 -9.29 25.82 -0.96
N ASN A 371 -9.09 26.71 0.02
CA ASN A 371 -7.84 27.46 0.22
C ASN A 371 -6.88 26.77 1.19
N LYS A 372 -7.26 25.65 1.82
CA LYS A 372 -6.39 24.92 2.72
C LYS A 372 -5.11 24.51 1.98
N ALA A 373 -3.98 25.05 2.42
CA ALA A 373 -2.68 24.73 1.84
C ALA A 373 -2.37 23.24 2.02
N VAL A 374 -2.27 22.49 0.93
CA VAL A 374 -2.00 21.04 0.94
C VAL A 374 -1.06 20.67 -0.20
N ASN A 375 -0.29 19.60 -0.01
CA ASN A 375 0.51 19.07 -1.10
C ASN A 375 -0.38 18.29 -2.09
N THR A 376 -0.39 18.74 -3.34
CA THR A 376 -1.06 18.10 -4.49
C THR A 376 -0.12 17.96 -5.68
N PHE A 377 1.19 18.05 -5.46
CA PHE A 377 2.20 18.02 -6.52
C PHE A 377 2.05 16.78 -7.41
N ARG A 378 1.97 15.59 -6.81
CA ARG A 378 1.89 14.33 -7.56
C ARG A 378 0.56 14.21 -8.27
N THR A 379 -0.54 14.59 -7.61
CA THR A 379 -1.89 14.65 -8.18
C THR A 379 -1.91 15.53 -9.43
N ASN A 380 -1.34 16.74 -9.36
CA ASN A 380 -1.27 17.67 -10.49
C ASN A 380 -0.38 17.12 -11.61
N LEU A 381 0.76 16.52 -11.28
CA LEU A 381 1.67 15.91 -12.27
C LEU A 381 0.96 14.80 -13.06
N VAL A 382 0.23 13.90 -12.38
CA VAL A 382 -0.57 12.86 -13.06
C VAL A 382 -1.62 13.48 -13.97
N ASN A 383 -2.40 14.42 -13.44
CA ASN A 383 -3.57 14.95 -14.14
C ASN A 383 -3.19 15.86 -15.32
N ASN A 384 -2.01 16.49 -15.28
CA ASN A 384 -1.48 17.27 -16.40
C ASN A 384 -0.90 16.37 -17.50
N TYR A 385 -0.42 15.17 -17.16
CA TYR A 385 0.18 14.23 -18.12
C TYR A 385 -0.44 12.82 -18.05
N PRO A 386 -1.76 12.69 -18.23
CA PRO A 386 -2.45 11.41 -18.06
C PRO A 386 -1.97 10.37 -19.08
N LYS A 387 -1.63 10.79 -20.32
CA LYS A 387 -1.10 9.89 -21.37
C LYS A 387 0.23 9.23 -21.00
N ILE A 388 0.98 9.78 -20.05
CA ILE A 388 2.22 9.19 -19.53
C ILE A 388 1.91 8.26 -18.36
N HIS A 389 1.05 8.70 -17.44
CA HIS A 389 0.78 7.99 -16.19
C HIS A 389 -0.31 6.92 -16.26
N ARG A 390 -1.13 6.93 -17.33
CA ARG A 390 -2.27 6.03 -17.52
C ARG A 390 -2.16 5.25 -18.84
N ASN A 391 -0.94 4.84 -19.17
CA ASN A 391 -0.63 4.16 -20.43
C ASN A 391 0.23 2.92 -20.18
N ILE A 392 -0.30 1.75 -20.54
CA ILE A 392 0.36 0.46 -20.32
C ILE A 392 1.75 0.38 -20.97
N PHE A 393 1.94 0.98 -22.15
CA PHE A 393 3.23 0.91 -22.85
C PHE A 393 4.32 1.68 -22.11
N VAL A 394 3.96 2.78 -21.43
CA VAL A 394 4.90 3.53 -20.57
C VAL A 394 5.29 2.68 -19.36
N PHE A 395 4.33 2.01 -18.73
CA PHE A 395 4.60 1.10 -17.61
C PHE A 395 5.50 -0.08 -18.02
N ILE A 396 5.25 -0.69 -19.18
CA ILE A 396 6.07 -1.78 -19.72
C ILE A 396 7.49 -1.28 -20.03
N LEU A 397 7.61 -0.18 -20.78
CA LEU A 397 8.92 0.37 -21.14
C LEU A 397 9.74 0.73 -19.90
N PHE A 398 9.12 1.43 -18.94
CA PHE A 398 9.78 1.79 -17.69
C PHE A 398 10.20 0.56 -16.88
N SER A 399 9.32 -0.46 -16.77
CA SER A 399 9.64 -1.72 -16.10
C SER A 399 10.77 -2.48 -16.76
N LEU A 400 10.79 -2.56 -18.09
CA LEU A 400 11.84 -3.23 -18.84
C LEU A 400 13.19 -2.53 -18.64
N ILE A 401 13.24 -1.20 -18.72
CA ILE A 401 14.45 -0.41 -18.47
C ILE A 401 14.92 -0.62 -17.04
N TYR A 402 14.03 -0.49 -16.06
CA TYR A 402 14.34 -0.67 -14.64
C TYR A 402 14.86 -2.08 -14.34
N PHE A 403 14.18 -3.11 -14.86
CA PHE A 403 14.58 -4.51 -14.73
C PHE A 403 15.95 -4.77 -15.37
N THR A 404 16.17 -4.28 -16.58
CA THR A 404 17.43 -4.48 -17.31
C THR A 404 18.60 -3.85 -16.57
N ILE A 405 18.44 -2.61 -16.12
CA ILE A 405 19.48 -1.90 -15.35
C ILE A 405 19.77 -2.66 -14.05
N THR A 406 18.75 -2.99 -13.26
CA THR A 406 18.92 -3.70 -11.99
C THR A 406 19.57 -5.08 -12.18
N LEU A 407 19.19 -5.82 -13.23
CA LEU A 407 19.78 -7.10 -13.58
C LEU A 407 21.26 -6.96 -13.98
N ILE A 408 21.62 -5.96 -14.79
CA ILE A 408 23.02 -5.67 -15.14
C ILE A 408 23.84 -5.41 -13.87
N TYR A 409 23.33 -4.60 -12.95
CA TYR A 409 24.01 -4.36 -11.67
C TYR A 409 24.13 -5.64 -10.83
N PHE A 410 23.13 -6.53 -10.86
CA PHE A 410 23.13 -7.78 -10.11
C PHE A 410 24.20 -8.76 -10.61
N ILE A 411 24.36 -8.84 -11.94
CA ILE A 411 25.34 -9.70 -12.60
C ILE A 411 26.75 -9.16 -12.37
N LYS A 412 26.96 -7.84 -12.60
CA LYS A 412 28.27 -7.20 -12.51
C LYS A 412 28.82 -7.12 -11.09
N ASN A 413 27.98 -7.10 -10.06
CA ASN A 413 28.41 -6.93 -8.68
C ASN A 413 28.25 -8.20 -7.85
N LYS A 414 29.30 -8.56 -7.10
CA LYS A 414 29.29 -9.71 -6.16
C LYS A 414 29.13 -9.28 -4.70
N ASN A 415 29.13 -7.97 -4.42
CA ASN A 415 28.97 -7.45 -3.07
C ASN A 415 27.60 -7.82 -2.49
N ARG A 416 27.62 -8.39 -1.28
CA ARG A 416 26.43 -8.84 -0.53
C ARG A 416 25.33 -7.80 -0.46
N ASP A 417 25.60 -6.63 0.12
CA ASP A 417 24.55 -5.64 0.37
C ASP A 417 24.03 -5.04 -0.93
N LEU A 418 24.85 -4.97 -1.99
CA LEU A 418 24.36 -4.53 -3.29
C LEU A 418 23.41 -5.56 -3.91
N ARG A 419 23.73 -6.86 -3.83
CA ARG A 419 22.85 -7.91 -4.33
C ARG A 419 21.54 -7.97 -3.56
N LEU A 420 21.59 -7.87 -2.23
CA LEU A 420 20.40 -7.79 -1.38
C LEU A 420 19.57 -6.52 -1.70
N LEU A 421 20.22 -5.35 -1.84
CA LEU A 421 19.54 -4.13 -2.28
C LEU A 421 18.80 -4.35 -3.59
N ILE A 422 19.45 -4.95 -4.60
CA ILE A 422 18.83 -5.21 -5.90
C ILE A 422 17.65 -6.18 -5.79
N LEU A 423 17.72 -7.20 -4.92
CA LEU A 423 16.55 -8.05 -4.68
C LEU A 423 15.36 -7.24 -4.15
N MET A 424 15.58 -6.28 -3.24
CA MET A 424 14.51 -5.38 -2.79
C MET A 424 14.01 -4.46 -3.93
N LEU A 425 14.89 -3.97 -4.79
CA LEU A 425 14.50 -3.19 -5.97
C LEU A 425 13.61 -4.00 -6.94
N LEU A 426 13.94 -5.28 -7.15
CA LEU A 426 13.15 -6.21 -7.95
C LEU A 426 11.83 -6.58 -7.26
N PHE A 427 11.83 -6.72 -5.93
CA PHE A 427 10.61 -6.92 -5.17
C PHE A 427 9.65 -5.74 -5.36
N ILE A 428 10.12 -4.49 -5.26
CA ILE A 428 9.29 -3.30 -5.51
C ILE A 428 8.67 -3.33 -6.92
N LEU A 429 9.47 -3.69 -7.94
CA LEU A 429 9.00 -3.82 -9.32
C LEU A 429 7.88 -4.87 -9.42
N VAL A 430 8.10 -6.08 -8.90
CA VAL A 430 7.11 -7.17 -8.99
C VAL A 430 5.87 -6.87 -8.14
N SER A 431 6.03 -6.24 -6.97
CA SER A 431 4.91 -5.74 -6.15
C SER A 431 4.05 -4.77 -6.94
N GLY A 432 4.63 -3.82 -7.68
CA GLY A 432 3.87 -2.92 -8.54
C GLY A 432 3.25 -3.62 -9.75
N ALA A 433 4.06 -4.34 -10.54
CA ALA A 433 3.63 -4.96 -11.79
C ALA A 433 2.52 -6.03 -11.59
N SER A 434 2.54 -6.76 -10.49
CA SER A 434 1.49 -7.74 -10.17
C SER A 434 0.10 -7.09 -10.02
N GLN A 435 0.03 -5.80 -9.67
CA GLN A 435 -1.23 -5.08 -9.48
C GLN A 435 -1.95 -4.73 -10.79
N PHE A 436 -1.36 -5.01 -11.96
CA PHE A 436 -2.12 -4.99 -13.23
C PHE A 436 -3.07 -6.18 -13.38
N ILE A 437 -2.87 -7.23 -12.58
CA ILE A 437 -3.58 -8.51 -12.73
C ILE A 437 -4.34 -8.86 -11.44
N LEU A 438 -3.74 -8.65 -10.27
CA LEU A 438 -4.34 -9.05 -8.99
C LEU A 438 -5.71 -8.39 -8.71
N PRO A 439 -5.94 -7.09 -8.97
CA PRO A 439 -7.26 -6.47 -8.86
C PRO A 439 -8.27 -7.07 -9.84
N VAL A 440 -7.86 -7.37 -11.07
CA VAL A 440 -8.74 -7.93 -12.10
C VAL A 440 -9.27 -9.30 -11.69
N ILE A 441 -8.40 -10.17 -11.17
CA ILE A 441 -8.78 -11.50 -10.70
C ILE A 441 -9.53 -11.42 -9.37
N GLY A 442 -9.12 -10.53 -8.48
CA GLY A 442 -9.59 -10.46 -7.11
C GLY A 442 -10.90 -9.69 -6.92
N SER A 443 -11.18 -8.66 -7.71
CA SER A 443 -12.36 -7.81 -7.54
C SER A 443 -12.92 -7.22 -8.84
N GLY A 444 -12.39 -7.60 -10.01
CA GLY A 444 -12.74 -6.98 -11.29
C GLY A 444 -12.58 -5.45 -11.26
N HIS A 445 -13.50 -4.74 -11.93
CA HIS A 445 -13.53 -3.27 -11.96
C HIS A 445 -14.24 -2.61 -10.77
N GLY A 446 -14.67 -3.38 -9.76
CA GLY A 446 -15.22 -2.80 -8.53
C GLY A 446 -14.14 -1.99 -7.79
N ASP A 447 -14.40 -0.72 -7.46
CA ASP A 447 -13.48 0.14 -6.70
C ASP A 447 -12.04 0.23 -7.27
N PHE A 448 -11.92 0.16 -8.60
CA PHE A 448 -10.66 -0.08 -9.29
C PHE A 448 -9.52 0.90 -8.93
N GLY A 449 -9.83 2.20 -8.82
CA GLY A 449 -8.84 3.21 -8.41
C GLY A 449 -8.24 2.98 -7.01
N LYS A 450 -9.02 2.42 -6.07
CA LYS A 450 -8.56 2.04 -4.72
C LYS A 450 -7.68 0.79 -4.79
N HIS A 451 -8.05 -0.19 -5.61
CA HIS A 451 -7.28 -1.43 -5.75
C HIS A 451 -5.94 -1.25 -6.48
N LEU A 452 -5.79 -0.18 -7.27
CA LEU A 452 -4.53 0.20 -7.91
C LEU A 452 -3.62 1.05 -7.00
N PHE A 453 -3.94 1.20 -5.71
CA PHE A 453 -3.11 1.99 -4.78
C PHE A 453 -1.66 1.50 -4.73
N LEU A 454 -1.43 0.20 -4.58
CA LEU A 454 -0.07 -0.34 -4.53
C LEU A 454 0.66 -0.20 -5.88
N LEU A 455 -0.06 -0.32 -7.00
CA LEU A 455 0.52 -0.04 -8.33
C LEU A 455 1.14 1.37 -8.34
N ASN A 456 0.33 2.37 -8.00
CA ASN A 456 0.75 3.77 -7.99
C ASN A 456 1.93 4.00 -7.04
N LEU A 457 1.85 3.42 -5.84
CA LEU A 457 2.87 3.56 -4.81
C LEU A 457 4.21 2.96 -5.24
N CYS A 458 4.23 1.73 -5.76
CA CYS A 458 5.43 1.06 -6.23
C CYS A 458 6.08 1.79 -7.39
N TYR A 459 5.30 2.21 -8.39
CA TYR A 459 5.84 2.94 -9.54
C TYR A 459 6.34 4.33 -9.15
N ASP A 460 5.67 5.03 -8.23
CA ASP A 460 6.20 6.28 -7.68
C ASP A 460 7.53 6.04 -6.94
N ILE A 461 7.66 4.98 -6.15
CA ILE A 461 8.93 4.61 -5.49
C ILE A 461 10.03 4.33 -6.52
N MET A 462 9.72 3.58 -7.58
CA MET A 462 10.67 3.30 -8.66
C MET A 462 11.09 4.57 -9.41
N VAL A 463 10.17 5.50 -9.66
CA VAL A 463 10.49 6.81 -10.24
C VAL A 463 11.44 7.58 -9.33
N VAL A 464 11.17 7.63 -8.02
CA VAL A 464 12.08 8.26 -7.05
C VAL A 464 13.46 7.60 -7.04
N ILE A 465 13.53 6.27 -7.07
CA ILE A 465 14.79 5.53 -7.17
C ILE A 465 15.54 5.90 -8.45
N ALA A 466 14.86 5.99 -9.59
CA ALA A 466 15.46 6.37 -10.87
C ALA A 466 15.99 7.81 -10.83
N LEU A 467 15.23 8.76 -10.29
CA LEU A 467 15.67 10.16 -10.12
C LEU A 467 16.91 10.26 -9.24
N VAL A 468 16.94 9.56 -8.11
CA VAL A 468 18.09 9.56 -7.19
C VAL A 468 19.31 8.90 -7.83
N TRP A 469 19.10 7.83 -8.61
CA TRP A 469 20.17 7.19 -9.39
C TRP A 469 20.73 8.12 -10.46
N LEU A 470 19.90 8.90 -11.16
CA LEU A 470 20.34 9.92 -12.10
C LEU A 470 21.17 11.01 -11.42
N VAL A 471 20.72 11.52 -10.26
CA VAL A 471 21.49 12.48 -9.45
C VAL A 471 22.84 11.90 -9.05
N HIS A 472 22.90 10.62 -8.69
CA HIS A 472 24.15 9.93 -8.38
C HIS A 472 25.11 9.90 -9.58
N ILE A 473 24.61 9.55 -10.77
CA ILE A 473 25.41 9.51 -12.00
C ILE A 473 25.95 10.90 -12.33
N ILE A 474 25.09 11.92 -12.35
CA ILE A 474 25.47 13.30 -12.65
C ILE A 474 26.53 13.78 -11.65
N SER A 475 26.32 13.54 -10.35
CA SER A 475 27.31 13.88 -9.31
C SER A 475 28.66 13.20 -9.53
N LYS A 476 28.68 11.97 -10.05
CA LYS A 476 29.93 11.24 -10.31
C LYS A 476 30.67 11.81 -11.52
N ILE A 477 29.95 12.17 -12.58
CA ILE A 477 30.51 12.78 -13.79
C ILE A 477 31.14 14.15 -13.46
N ILE A 478 30.42 15.01 -12.74
CA ILE A 478 30.92 16.35 -12.36
C ILE A 478 32.20 16.25 -11.52
N ARG A 479 32.27 15.32 -10.56
CA ARG A 479 33.47 15.11 -9.74
C ARG A 479 34.65 14.63 -10.55
N LYS A 480 34.43 13.74 -11.52
CA LYS A 480 35.48 13.24 -12.42
C LYS A 480 36.05 14.37 -13.29
N ASN A 481 35.19 15.23 -13.84
CA ASN A 481 35.63 16.35 -14.67
C ASN A 481 36.42 17.39 -13.86
N LYS A 482 35.96 17.76 -12.66
CA LYS A 482 36.72 18.65 -11.76
C LYS A 482 38.10 18.09 -11.40
N LEU A 483 38.22 16.77 -11.22
CA LEU A 483 39.52 16.14 -10.97
C LEU A 483 40.43 16.22 -12.21
N LEU A 484 39.89 16.01 -13.41
CA LEU A 484 40.64 16.13 -14.66
C LEU A 484 41.11 17.58 -14.92
N ASP A 485 40.29 18.58 -14.60
CA ASP A 485 40.65 20.00 -14.73
C ASP A 485 41.73 20.42 -13.72
N LEU A 486 41.75 19.82 -12.51
CA LEU A 486 42.80 20.03 -11.52
C LEU A 486 44.14 19.36 -11.89
N ILE A 487 44.12 18.25 -12.65
CA ILE A 487 45.34 17.57 -13.13
C ILE A 487 45.93 18.30 -14.35
N ARG A 488 45.14 19.06 -15.08
CA ARG A 488 45.57 19.83 -16.27
C ARG A 488 46.15 21.21 -15.93
N LYS A 489 45.97 21.70 -14.71
CA LYS A 489 46.62 22.90 -14.17
C LYS A 489 47.85 22.49 -13.40
#